data_AF-A0AAX6MV16-F1
#
_entry.id   AF-A0AAX6MV16-F1
#
_cell.length_a   1.000
_cell.length_b   1.000
_cell.length_c   1.000
_cell.angle_alpha   90.00
_cell.angle_beta   90.00
_cell.angle_gamma   90.00
#
_symmetry.space_group_name_H-M   'P 1'
#
loop_
_entity.id
_entity.type
_entity.pdbx_description
1 polymer ?
#
loop_
_entity_poly.entity_id
_entity_poly.type
_entity_poly.pdbx_seq_one_letter_code
_entity_poly.pdbx_strand_id
1 'polypeptide(L)'
;MSDIPESFDRPVHIAVIGGTGLYKIDGYTPVARVNPLTPWGYPSAPILILEHSGVLVAFLARHGAYHQYAPHEIPARANIAALRRIGVRCVVAFSAVGSLREEIKPMDFVVPDQVIDRTKGIRPSTFFEGGLVGHVPFGDPYDDKIAQIVRQCAKSMQGEGVVLHGSGTAICMEGPQFSTRAESNLYRSWGGSVISMSLLPEAKLAREAEMALQVICMATDYDCWHTTEDVDVSMVMHYMETNSKNARRLVGAVLDELCKRENSDLVTAKHWEGASKGAVMFCTKPEGRNPEALKKVEYLFPGFLEE
;
A
#
# COMPACT_ATOMS: atom_id res chain seq x y z
N MET A 1 25.71 -5.53 -6.71
CA MET A 1 25.22 -4.30 -6.05
C MET A 1 26.05 -4.14 -4.80
N SER A 2 26.86 -3.09 -4.78
CA SER A 2 27.87 -2.71 -3.80
C SER A 2 27.39 -2.71 -2.34
N ASP A 3 28.36 -2.80 -1.41
CA ASP A 3 28.26 -2.74 0.06
C ASP A 3 27.40 -1.57 0.58
N ILE A 4 26.08 -1.66 0.45
CA ILE A 4 25.16 -0.81 1.18
C ILE A 4 24.88 -1.44 2.55
N PRO A 5 24.91 -0.67 3.65
CA PRO A 5 24.67 -1.17 5.00
C PRO A 5 23.38 -2.01 5.12
N GLU A 6 23.43 -3.05 5.97
CA GLU A 6 22.27 -3.89 6.28
C GLU A 6 21.47 -3.42 7.50
N SER A 7 21.89 -2.31 8.09
CA SER A 7 21.25 -1.59 9.19
C SER A 7 21.12 -0.11 8.86
N PHE A 8 20.18 0.57 9.51
CA PHE A 8 19.96 1.99 9.33
C PHE A 8 19.31 2.60 10.58
N ASP A 9 19.97 3.57 11.20
CA ASP A 9 19.62 4.03 12.57
C ASP A 9 18.81 5.34 12.60
N ARG A 10 18.62 5.97 11.43
CA ARG A 10 17.78 7.17 11.31
C ARG A 10 16.34 6.77 10.98
N PRO A 11 15.33 7.45 11.55
CA PRO A 11 13.94 7.17 11.20
C PRO A 11 13.67 7.51 9.73
N VAL A 12 12.87 6.66 9.08
CA VAL A 12 12.41 6.86 7.70
C VAL A 12 10.89 6.95 7.73
N HIS A 13 10.33 8.13 7.44
CA HIS A 13 8.89 8.37 7.66
C HIS A 13 7.99 8.04 6.48
N ILE A 14 8.54 8.06 5.26
CA ILE A 14 7.80 7.81 4.02
C ILE A 14 8.21 6.46 3.45
N ALA A 15 7.25 5.66 3.02
CA ALA A 15 7.50 4.47 2.24
C ALA A 15 6.74 4.47 0.91
N VAL A 16 7.36 3.84 -0.08
CA VAL A 16 6.74 3.46 -1.34
C VAL A 16 6.61 1.94 -1.37
N ILE A 17 5.38 1.43 -1.51
CA ILE A 17 5.14 0.01 -1.74
C ILE A 17 4.82 -0.21 -3.21
N GLY A 18 5.77 -0.83 -3.93
CA GLY A 18 5.69 -1.03 -5.38
C GLY A 18 5.37 -2.47 -5.80
N GLY A 19 4.70 -2.60 -6.94
CA GLY A 19 4.64 -3.85 -7.73
C GLY A 19 5.72 -3.90 -8.83
N THR A 20 5.58 -4.82 -9.78
CA THR A 20 6.48 -4.93 -10.95
C THR A 20 6.58 -3.59 -11.68
N GLY A 21 7.81 -3.11 -11.93
CA GLY A 21 8.08 -1.92 -12.75
C GLY A 21 8.51 -0.65 -12.00
N LEU A 22 8.34 -0.62 -10.66
CA LEU A 22 8.67 0.53 -9.80
C LEU A 22 9.96 0.36 -8.98
N TYR A 23 10.79 -0.65 -9.28
CA TYR A 23 12.02 -0.97 -8.52
C TYR A 23 13.09 0.13 -8.47
N LYS A 24 12.89 1.23 -9.20
CA LYS A 24 13.78 2.39 -9.22
C LYS A 24 12.94 3.65 -9.15
N ILE A 25 13.28 4.53 -8.21
CA ILE A 25 12.76 5.89 -8.15
C ILE A 25 13.87 6.79 -8.72
N ASP A 26 13.56 7.54 -9.77
CA ASP A 26 14.56 8.38 -10.43
C ASP A 26 15.01 9.51 -9.47
N GLY A 27 16.32 9.78 -9.43
CA GLY A 27 16.93 10.73 -8.50
C GLY A 27 17.30 10.14 -7.14
N TYR A 28 16.72 9.02 -6.74
CA TYR A 28 16.99 8.38 -5.45
C TYR A 28 18.07 7.31 -5.55
N THR A 29 19.00 7.32 -4.59
CA THR A 29 20.08 6.32 -4.48
C THR A 29 19.92 5.44 -3.25
N PRO A 30 20.11 4.11 -3.33
CA PRO A 30 20.11 3.25 -2.16
C PRO A 30 21.25 3.59 -1.20
N VAL A 31 20.92 3.80 0.06
CA VAL A 31 21.89 4.08 1.15
C VAL A 31 21.91 2.99 2.23
N ALA A 32 20.90 2.13 2.29
CA ALA A 32 20.89 0.93 3.13
C ALA A 32 19.86 -0.09 2.61
N ARG A 33 19.96 -1.33 3.08
CA ARG A 33 19.03 -2.42 2.82
C ARG A 33 18.74 -3.16 4.12
N VAL A 34 17.56 -2.94 4.70
CA VAL A 34 17.18 -3.53 5.98
C VAL A 34 16.20 -4.68 5.77
N ASN A 35 16.35 -5.76 6.52
CA ASN A 35 15.44 -6.92 6.44
C ASN A 35 15.03 -7.39 7.85
N PRO A 36 14.26 -6.57 8.59
CA PRO A 36 13.94 -6.86 9.98
C PRO A 36 13.02 -8.08 10.09
N LEU A 37 13.34 -8.99 11.02
CA LEU A 37 12.42 -10.04 11.44
C LEU A 37 11.29 -9.41 12.28
N THR A 38 10.04 -9.61 11.85
CA THR A 38 8.85 -9.18 12.60
C THR A 38 8.23 -10.37 13.34
N PRO A 39 7.32 -10.14 14.30
CA PRO A 39 6.55 -11.22 14.92
C PRO A 39 5.65 -12.00 13.94
N TRP A 40 5.52 -11.53 12.69
CA TRP A 40 4.76 -12.16 11.60
C TRP A 40 5.66 -12.70 10.48
N GLY A 41 6.98 -12.78 10.72
CA GLY A 41 7.97 -13.24 9.74
C GLY A 41 8.71 -12.11 9.05
N TYR A 42 9.38 -12.43 7.95
CA TYR A 42 10.09 -11.46 7.12
C TYR A 42 9.14 -10.74 6.16
N PRO A 43 9.42 -9.47 5.80
CA PRO A 43 8.71 -8.80 4.71
C PRO A 43 8.94 -9.52 3.37
N SER A 44 8.12 -9.18 2.37
CA SER A 44 8.19 -9.75 1.01
C SER A 44 9.58 -9.66 0.38
N ALA A 45 10.34 -8.62 0.70
CA ALA A 45 11.72 -8.41 0.29
C ALA A 45 12.44 -7.52 1.31
N PRO A 46 13.79 -7.52 1.33
CA PRO A 46 14.53 -6.49 2.04
C PRO A 46 14.06 -5.08 1.63
N ILE A 47 13.83 -4.22 2.62
CA ILE A 47 13.43 -2.84 2.42
C ILE A 47 14.66 -2.03 2.03
N LEU A 48 14.60 -1.36 0.88
CA LEU A 48 15.65 -0.44 0.45
C LEU A 48 15.41 0.91 1.07
N ILE A 49 16.42 1.46 1.74
CA ILE A 49 16.41 2.86 2.16
C ILE A 49 17.07 3.66 1.06
N LEU A 50 16.31 4.60 0.51
CA LEU A 50 16.70 5.44 -0.59
C LEU A 50 16.87 6.88 -0.11
N GLU A 51 17.85 7.59 -0.66
CA GLU A 51 18.10 9.00 -0.36
C GLU A 51 18.08 9.86 -1.63
N HIS A 52 17.45 11.03 -1.53
CA HIS A 52 17.57 12.12 -2.50
C HIS A 52 17.60 13.47 -1.76
N SER A 53 18.64 14.28 -1.96
CA SER A 53 18.72 15.63 -1.36
C SER A 53 18.47 15.66 0.16
N GLY A 54 18.98 14.66 0.90
CA GLY A 54 18.82 14.52 2.36
C GLY A 54 17.47 13.93 2.81
N VAL A 55 16.54 13.69 1.88
CA VAL A 55 15.25 13.02 2.13
C VAL A 55 15.44 11.51 2.06
N LEU A 56 14.92 10.81 3.07
CA LEU A 56 14.93 9.35 3.16
C LEU A 56 13.56 8.76 2.84
N VAL A 57 13.54 7.73 2.00
CA VAL A 57 12.34 6.99 1.62
C VAL A 57 12.62 5.49 1.69
N ALA A 58 11.70 4.74 2.30
CA ALA A 58 11.74 3.29 2.28
C ALA A 58 11.04 2.76 1.02
N PHE A 59 11.63 1.78 0.34
CA PHE A 59 11.00 1.08 -0.78
C PHE A 59 10.83 -0.41 -0.44
N LEU A 60 9.61 -0.92 -0.63
CA LEU A 60 9.28 -2.33 -0.43
C LEU A 60 8.61 -2.91 -1.68
N ALA A 61 9.18 -4.00 -2.20
CA ALA A 61 8.58 -4.75 -3.31
C ALA A 61 7.49 -5.70 -2.78
N ARG A 62 6.23 -5.41 -3.10
CA ARG A 62 5.06 -6.12 -2.56
C ARG A 62 5.07 -7.63 -2.85
N HIS A 63 5.43 -8.01 -4.08
CA HIS A 63 5.45 -9.39 -4.55
C HIS A 63 6.82 -10.07 -4.38
N GLY A 64 7.71 -9.45 -3.59
CA GLY A 64 9.10 -9.88 -3.45
C GLY A 64 9.98 -9.42 -4.60
N ALA A 65 11.29 -9.58 -4.44
CA ALA A 65 12.30 -9.06 -5.37
C ALA A 65 12.23 -9.70 -6.77
N TYR A 66 11.66 -10.91 -6.87
CA TYR A 66 11.55 -11.67 -8.11
C TYR A 66 10.09 -11.87 -8.54
N HIS A 67 9.16 -11.11 -7.95
CA HIS A 67 7.71 -11.31 -8.14
C HIS A 67 7.25 -12.73 -7.77
N GLN A 68 7.89 -13.35 -6.76
CA GLN A 68 7.66 -14.74 -6.42
C GLN A 68 6.41 -15.00 -5.55
N TYR A 69 5.79 -13.95 -4.98
CA TYR A 69 4.59 -14.09 -4.14
C TYR A 69 3.32 -13.80 -4.94
N ALA A 70 2.41 -14.78 -5.01
CA ALA A 70 1.05 -14.52 -5.46
C ALA A 70 0.32 -13.60 -4.46
N PRO A 71 -0.76 -12.91 -4.87
CA PRO A 71 -1.43 -11.94 -4.00
C PRO A 71 -1.87 -12.47 -2.62
N HIS A 72 -2.29 -13.73 -2.56
CA HIS A 72 -2.71 -14.39 -1.31
C HIS A 72 -1.56 -14.86 -0.43
N GLU A 73 -0.33 -14.89 -0.95
CA GLU A 73 0.89 -15.30 -0.25
C GLU A 73 1.69 -14.10 0.28
N ILE A 74 1.31 -12.88 -0.08
CA ILE A 74 1.99 -11.66 0.37
C ILE A 74 1.96 -11.62 1.91
N PRO A 75 3.12 -11.53 2.60
CA PRO A 75 3.19 -11.42 4.05
C PRO A 75 2.83 -10.00 4.52
N ALA A 76 1.61 -9.55 4.26
CA ALA A 76 1.18 -8.16 4.46
C ALA A 76 1.38 -7.66 5.90
N ARG A 77 1.18 -8.52 6.90
CA ARG A 77 1.46 -8.19 8.31
C ARG A 77 2.94 -7.89 8.55
N ALA A 78 3.84 -8.72 8.01
CA ALA A 78 5.27 -8.49 8.13
C ALA A 78 5.71 -7.23 7.37
N ASN A 79 5.13 -6.98 6.19
CA ASN A 79 5.40 -5.77 5.41
C ASN A 79 5.10 -4.50 6.19
N ILE A 80 3.86 -4.37 6.68
CA ILE A 80 3.43 -3.18 7.42
C ILE A 80 4.17 -3.06 8.76
N ALA A 81 4.35 -4.17 9.48
CA ALA A 81 5.08 -4.15 10.75
C ALA A 81 6.54 -3.73 10.59
N ALA A 82 7.23 -4.25 9.57
CA ALA A 82 8.61 -3.89 9.27
C ALA A 82 8.75 -2.41 8.93
N LEU A 83 7.86 -1.87 8.08
CA LEU A 83 7.82 -0.45 7.75
C LEU A 83 7.56 0.41 8.99
N ARG A 84 6.57 0.05 9.81
CA ARG A 84 6.26 0.76 11.05
C ARG A 84 7.46 0.81 12.00
N ARG A 85 8.18 -0.31 12.12
CA ARG A 85 9.33 -0.46 13.02
C ARG A 85 10.50 0.47 12.65
N ILE A 86 10.73 0.71 11.35
CA ILE A 86 11.79 1.61 10.89
C ILE A 86 11.37 3.10 10.88
N GLY A 87 10.17 3.40 11.40
CA GLY A 87 9.67 4.76 11.59
C GLY A 87 8.69 5.25 10.52
N VAL A 88 8.28 4.39 9.58
CA VAL A 88 7.36 4.79 8.50
C VAL A 88 5.99 5.07 9.11
N ARG A 89 5.42 6.20 8.70
CA ARG A 89 4.07 6.64 9.06
C ARG A 89 3.25 7.06 7.85
N CYS A 90 3.88 7.36 6.72
CA CYS A 90 3.23 7.73 5.47
C CYS A 90 3.59 6.73 4.37
N VAL A 91 2.59 6.15 3.71
CA VAL A 91 2.77 5.12 2.67
C VAL A 91 2.09 5.56 1.38
N VAL A 92 2.85 5.56 0.28
CA VAL A 92 2.33 5.69 -1.08
C VAL A 92 2.49 4.34 -1.76
N ALA A 93 1.38 3.64 -1.97
CA ALA A 93 1.34 2.34 -2.61
C ALA A 93 1.01 2.46 -4.10
N PHE A 94 1.55 1.57 -4.93
CA PHE A 94 1.14 1.43 -6.32
C PHE A 94 0.57 0.05 -6.58
N SER A 95 -0.47 -0.06 -7.39
CA SER A 95 -1.06 -1.35 -7.77
C SER A 95 -1.49 -1.36 -9.24
N ALA A 96 -1.20 -2.45 -9.95
CA ALA A 96 -1.80 -2.69 -11.26
C ALA A 96 -3.25 -3.16 -11.06
N VAL A 97 -4.17 -2.66 -11.89
CA VAL A 97 -5.60 -2.94 -11.76
C VAL A 97 -6.27 -3.13 -13.12
N GLY A 98 -7.32 -3.94 -13.14
CA GLY A 98 -8.28 -3.96 -14.23
C GLY A 98 -9.30 -2.83 -14.05
N SER A 99 -9.68 -2.17 -15.12
CA SER A 99 -10.74 -1.17 -15.13
C SER A 99 -12.11 -1.83 -15.18
N LEU A 100 -13.03 -1.34 -14.34
CA LEU A 100 -14.43 -1.72 -14.37
C LEU A 100 -15.30 -0.63 -15.00
N ARG A 101 -14.71 0.37 -15.68
CA ARG A 101 -15.41 1.55 -16.20
C ARG A 101 -14.86 1.95 -17.57
N GLU A 102 -15.74 2.28 -18.50
CA GLU A 102 -15.33 2.65 -19.88
C GLU A 102 -14.42 3.89 -19.89
N GLU A 103 -14.70 4.83 -19.00
CA GLU A 103 -13.97 6.09 -18.88
C GLU A 103 -12.58 5.97 -18.22
N ILE A 104 -12.29 4.85 -17.55
CA ILE A 104 -10.96 4.57 -16.96
C ILE A 104 -10.22 3.65 -17.92
N LYS A 105 -9.40 4.24 -18.79
CA LYS A 105 -8.76 3.52 -19.89
C LYS A 105 -7.48 2.84 -19.42
N PRO A 106 -7.02 1.77 -20.08
CA PRO A 106 -5.65 1.30 -19.91
C PRO A 106 -4.66 2.47 -20.04
N MET A 107 -3.68 2.50 -19.13
CA MET A 107 -2.74 3.59 -18.86
C MET A 107 -3.23 4.77 -18.03
N ASP A 108 -4.51 4.86 -17.73
CA ASP A 108 -5.00 5.83 -16.74
C ASP A 108 -4.60 5.42 -15.33
N PHE A 109 -4.59 6.42 -14.46
CA PHE A 109 -4.31 6.28 -13.04
C PHE A 109 -5.59 6.56 -12.25
N VAL A 110 -5.79 5.86 -11.13
CA VAL A 110 -6.91 6.07 -10.23
C VAL A 110 -6.39 6.22 -8.81
N VAL A 111 -6.87 7.24 -8.11
CA VAL A 111 -6.61 7.46 -6.68
C VAL A 111 -7.89 7.09 -5.95
N PRO A 112 -8.11 5.81 -5.61
CA PRO A 112 -9.35 5.39 -4.98
C PRO A 112 -9.45 5.98 -3.57
N ASP A 113 -10.69 6.27 -3.18
CA ASP A 113 -11.10 6.71 -1.86
C ASP A 113 -11.82 5.60 -1.09
N GLN A 114 -12.27 4.55 -1.78
CA GLN A 114 -12.99 3.42 -1.20
C GLN A 114 -12.49 2.06 -1.70
N VAL A 115 -12.75 1.02 -0.91
CA VAL A 115 -12.43 -0.37 -1.28
C VAL A 115 -13.52 -1.34 -0.80
N ILE A 116 -13.89 -2.30 -1.65
CA ILE A 116 -14.76 -3.42 -1.31
C ILE A 116 -13.90 -4.68 -1.19
N ASP A 117 -14.04 -5.37 -0.05
CA ASP A 117 -13.32 -6.59 0.25
C ASP A 117 -14.03 -7.82 -0.35
N ARG A 118 -13.39 -8.42 -1.35
CA ARG A 118 -13.77 -9.72 -1.95
C ARG A 118 -12.66 -10.77 -1.77
N THR A 119 -11.78 -10.55 -0.81
CA THR A 119 -10.88 -11.61 -0.32
C THR A 119 -11.69 -12.65 0.48
N LYS A 120 -11.13 -13.85 0.64
CA LYS A 120 -11.81 -15.04 1.19
C LYS A 120 -11.43 -15.32 2.65
N GLY A 121 -10.75 -14.39 3.32
CA GLY A 121 -10.35 -14.55 4.72
C GLY A 121 -9.19 -15.53 4.97
N ILE A 122 -8.57 -16.07 3.90
CA ILE A 122 -7.34 -16.88 4.02
C ILE A 122 -6.11 -16.03 4.37
N ARG A 123 -6.20 -14.71 4.11
CA ARG A 123 -5.18 -13.73 4.41
C ARG A 123 -5.39 -13.19 5.82
N PRO A 124 -4.40 -13.29 6.72
CA PRO A 124 -4.48 -12.62 8.01
C PRO A 124 -4.61 -11.11 7.83
N SER A 125 -5.69 -10.52 8.34
CA SER A 125 -6.09 -9.14 8.04
C SER A 125 -6.08 -8.20 9.24
N THR A 126 -5.53 -8.65 10.37
CA THR A 126 -5.39 -7.87 11.61
C THR A 126 -4.10 -8.24 12.37
N PHE A 127 -3.59 -7.28 13.13
CA PHE A 127 -2.57 -7.43 14.16
C PHE A 127 -3.17 -7.76 15.53
N PHE A 128 -4.46 -7.48 15.73
CA PHE A 128 -5.18 -7.67 16.98
C PHE A 128 -5.90 -9.02 16.98
N GLU A 129 -5.16 -10.08 17.30
CA GLU A 129 -5.66 -11.45 17.39
C GLU A 129 -5.02 -12.22 18.56
N GLY A 130 -5.49 -13.44 18.82
CA GLY A 130 -4.84 -14.35 19.76
C GLY A 130 -5.03 -13.97 21.23
N GLY A 131 -6.20 -13.45 21.59
CA GLY A 131 -6.49 -12.97 22.96
C GLY A 131 -6.23 -11.48 23.16
N LEU A 132 -6.18 -10.72 22.06
CA LEU A 132 -6.19 -9.27 22.05
C LEU A 132 -7.11 -8.81 20.92
N VAL A 133 -8.08 -7.96 21.24
CA VAL A 133 -9.08 -7.46 20.29
C VAL A 133 -8.86 -5.96 20.13
N GLY A 134 -8.94 -5.47 18.89
CA GLY A 134 -8.92 -4.06 18.57
C GLY A 134 -9.83 -3.78 17.37
N HIS A 135 -10.68 -2.76 17.50
CA HIS A 135 -11.57 -2.31 16.42
C HIS A 135 -11.21 -0.89 16.01
N VAL A 136 -10.42 -0.75 14.95
CA VAL A 136 -10.05 0.57 14.40
C VAL A 136 -11.07 1.03 13.35
N PRO A 137 -11.37 2.34 13.27
CA PRO A 137 -12.26 2.86 12.24
C PRO A 137 -11.63 2.69 10.85
N PHE A 138 -12.42 2.16 9.91
CA PHE A 138 -11.99 1.88 8.53
C PHE A 138 -13.01 2.34 7.48
N GLY A 139 -13.90 3.27 7.84
CA GLY A 139 -14.89 3.85 6.92
C GLY A 139 -14.23 4.55 5.73
N ASP A 140 -13.11 5.23 5.98
CA ASP A 140 -12.25 5.83 4.96
C ASP A 140 -10.91 5.09 4.96
N PRO A 141 -10.72 4.13 4.03
CA PRO A 141 -9.57 3.21 4.04
C PRO A 141 -8.26 3.88 3.63
N TYR A 142 -8.34 5.00 2.92
CA TYR A 142 -7.19 5.72 2.37
C TYR A 142 -7.16 7.18 2.86
N ASP A 143 -5.97 7.78 2.86
CA ASP A 143 -5.73 9.12 3.40
C ASP A 143 -6.00 10.22 2.37
N ASP A 144 -7.09 10.99 2.54
CA ASP A 144 -7.46 12.03 1.58
C ASP A 144 -6.41 13.16 1.47
N LYS A 145 -5.63 13.44 2.52
CA LYS A 145 -4.58 14.46 2.41
C LYS A 145 -3.45 14.01 1.50
N ILE A 146 -3.06 12.74 1.57
CA ILE A 146 -2.13 12.16 0.59
C ILE A 146 -2.78 12.12 -0.80
N ALA A 147 -4.06 11.73 -0.90
CA ALA A 147 -4.78 11.72 -2.18
C ALA A 147 -4.79 13.11 -2.85
N GLN A 148 -5.02 14.18 -2.09
CA GLN A 148 -4.96 15.56 -2.59
C GLN A 148 -3.57 15.91 -3.15
N ILE A 149 -2.49 15.55 -2.46
CA ILE A 149 -1.12 15.72 -2.96
C ILE A 149 -0.93 14.97 -4.28
N VAL A 150 -1.36 13.70 -4.35
CA VAL A 150 -1.28 12.91 -5.59
C VAL A 150 -2.03 13.59 -6.74
N ARG A 151 -3.25 14.09 -6.50
CA ARG A 151 -4.05 14.82 -7.50
C ARG A 151 -3.33 16.08 -7.99
N GLN A 152 -2.70 16.84 -7.09
CA GLN A 152 -1.92 18.04 -7.45
C GLN A 152 -0.68 17.71 -8.29
N CYS A 153 -0.08 16.55 -8.05
CA CYS A 153 1.08 16.06 -8.77
C CYS A 153 0.74 15.41 -10.12
N ALA A 154 -0.54 15.22 -10.47
CA ALA A 154 -0.96 14.58 -11.73
C ALA A 154 -0.34 15.22 -12.99
N LYS A 155 -0.08 16.53 -12.94
CA LYS A 155 0.58 17.29 -14.02
C LYS A 155 2.02 16.85 -14.35
N SER A 156 2.66 16.04 -13.50
CA SER A 156 4.00 15.50 -13.77
C SER A 156 3.97 14.30 -14.74
N MET A 157 2.81 13.69 -14.93
CA MET A 157 2.61 12.63 -15.91
C MET A 157 2.66 13.19 -17.34
N GLN A 158 3.08 12.37 -18.31
CA GLN A 158 3.13 12.74 -19.72
C GLN A 158 2.54 11.64 -20.60
N GLY A 159 2.20 12.00 -21.83
CA GLY A 159 1.56 11.11 -22.80
C GLY A 159 0.19 11.66 -23.17
N GLU A 160 -0.16 11.56 -24.45
CA GLU A 160 -1.47 12.02 -24.92
C GLU A 160 -2.58 11.17 -24.30
N GLY A 161 -3.56 11.83 -23.69
CA GLY A 161 -4.78 11.19 -23.19
C GLY A 161 -4.65 10.42 -21.87
N VAL A 162 -3.49 10.44 -21.19
CA VAL A 162 -3.34 9.83 -19.85
C VAL A 162 -4.04 10.69 -18.80
N VAL A 163 -4.97 10.09 -18.06
CA VAL A 163 -5.77 10.78 -17.03
C VAL A 163 -5.49 10.21 -15.64
N LEU A 164 -5.49 11.08 -14.62
CA LEU A 164 -5.59 10.67 -13.22
C LEU A 164 -7.02 10.91 -12.73
N HIS A 165 -7.74 9.82 -12.47
CA HIS A 165 -9.06 9.82 -11.86
C HIS A 165 -8.91 9.99 -10.35
N GLY A 166 -9.48 11.08 -9.80
CA GLY A 166 -9.23 11.49 -8.41
C GLY A 166 -9.99 10.71 -7.34
N SER A 167 -10.89 9.80 -7.70
CA SER A 167 -11.71 9.01 -6.77
C SER A 167 -12.12 7.69 -7.45
N GLY A 168 -12.62 6.74 -6.65
CA GLY A 168 -13.14 5.49 -7.17
C GLY A 168 -13.19 4.39 -6.11
N THR A 169 -14.09 3.44 -6.32
CA THR A 169 -14.21 2.27 -5.44
C THR A 169 -13.42 1.11 -6.03
N ALA A 170 -12.34 0.72 -5.36
CA ALA A 170 -11.58 -0.45 -5.77
C ALA A 170 -12.25 -1.75 -5.27
N ILE A 171 -12.26 -2.81 -6.08
CA ILE A 171 -12.62 -4.16 -5.65
C ILE A 171 -11.34 -4.93 -5.38
N CYS A 172 -11.15 -5.46 -4.18
CA CYS A 172 -10.00 -6.31 -3.87
C CYS A 172 -10.44 -7.77 -3.83
N MET A 173 -10.17 -8.53 -4.90
CA MET A 173 -10.48 -9.96 -4.98
C MET A 173 -9.33 -10.85 -4.49
N GLU A 174 -9.61 -12.13 -4.28
CA GLU A 174 -8.61 -13.09 -3.80
C GLU A 174 -7.55 -13.48 -4.85
N GLY A 175 -7.96 -13.69 -6.11
CA GLY A 175 -7.10 -14.32 -7.11
C GLY A 175 -6.73 -15.79 -6.77
N PRO A 176 -5.67 -16.35 -7.38
CA PRO A 176 -4.79 -15.71 -8.38
C PRO A 176 -5.41 -15.62 -9.78
N GLN A 177 -6.51 -16.33 -10.05
CA GLN A 177 -7.21 -16.20 -11.33
C GLN A 177 -7.86 -14.81 -11.46
N PHE A 178 -7.92 -14.30 -12.68
CA PHE A 178 -8.76 -13.15 -13.01
C PHE A 178 -10.25 -13.50 -12.85
N SER A 179 -11.09 -12.47 -12.84
CA SER A 179 -12.54 -12.61 -12.72
C SER A 179 -13.13 -13.43 -13.87
N THR A 180 -14.24 -14.11 -13.59
CA THR A 180 -15.21 -14.47 -14.64
C THR A 180 -15.96 -13.23 -15.11
N ARG A 181 -16.52 -13.24 -16.32
CA ARG A 181 -17.34 -12.12 -16.83
C ARG A 181 -18.55 -11.82 -15.93
N ALA A 182 -19.12 -12.85 -15.31
CA ALA A 182 -20.23 -12.69 -14.38
C ALA A 182 -19.80 -11.91 -13.12
N GLU A 183 -18.62 -12.20 -12.59
CA GLU A 183 -18.04 -11.46 -11.46
C GLU A 183 -17.72 -10.01 -11.86
N SER A 184 -17.08 -9.76 -13.01
CA SER A 184 -16.81 -8.39 -13.46
C SER A 184 -18.09 -7.55 -13.60
N ASN A 185 -19.16 -8.13 -14.18
CA ASN A 185 -20.45 -7.45 -14.29
C ASN A 185 -21.13 -7.25 -12.92
N LEU A 186 -20.99 -8.20 -12.00
CA LEU A 186 -21.46 -8.04 -10.62
C LEU A 186 -20.75 -6.85 -9.95
N TYR A 187 -19.42 -6.80 -10.02
CA TYR A 187 -18.61 -5.74 -9.43
C TYR A 187 -18.92 -4.36 -10.03
N ARG A 188 -19.18 -4.30 -11.34
CA ARG A 188 -19.70 -3.09 -12.01
C ARG A 188 -21.05 -2.65 -11.46
N SER A 189 -21.98 -3.58 -11.26
CA SER A 189 -23.30 -3.26 -10.70
C SER A 189 -23.25 -2.75 -9.26
N TRP A 190 -22.20 -3.09 -8.51
CA TRP A 190 -21.92 -2.56 -7.16
C TRP A 190 -21.31 -1.17 -7.15
N GLY A 191 -20.97 -0.63 -8.32
CA GLY A 191 -20.32 0.67 -8.42
C GLY A 191 -18.79 0.61 -8.50
N GLY A 192 -18.17 -0.57 -8.60
CA GLY A 192 -16.71 -0.71 -8.69
C GLY A 192 -16.11 0.10 -9.84
N SER A 193 -14.99 0.77 -9.57
CA SER A 193 -14.23 1.57 -10.54
C SER A 193 -13.08 0.76 -11.13
N VAL A 194 -12.34 0.05 -10.26
CA VAL A 194 -11.18 -0.76 -10.63
C VAL A 194 -11.16 -2.04 -9.80
N ILE A 195 -10.46 -3.07 -10.27
CA ILE A 195 -10.28 -4.34 -9.57
C ILE A 195 -8.80 -4.68 -9.38
N SER A 196 -8.45 -5.12 -8.19
CA SER A 196 -7.10 -5.49 -7.77
C SER A 196 -7.14 -6.78 -6.93
N MET A 197 -5.96 -7.30 -6.62
CA MET A 197 -5.80 -8.46 -5.73
C MET A 197 -4.98 -8.15 -4.48
N SER A 198 -4.46 -6.93 -4.29
CA SER A 198 -3.41 -6.67 -3.29
C SER A 198 -3.66 -5.48 -2.36
N LEU A 199 -4.76 -4.74 -2.55
CA LEU A 199 -5.09 -3.57 -1.74
C LEU A 199 -5.49 -3.92 -0.30
N LEU A 200 -6.03 -5.13 -0.11
CA LEU A 200 -6.39 -5.70 1.18
C LEU A 200 -5.62 -7.01 1.40
N PRO A 201 -5.12 -7.26 2.63
CA PRO A 201 -5.35 -6.49 3.84
C PRO A 201 -4.37 -5.32 4.09
N GLU A 202 -3.55 -4.92 3.10
CA GLU A 202 -2.54 -3.85 3.25
C GLU A 202 -3.11 -2.56 3.89
N ALA A 203 -4.23 -2.04 3.39
CA ALA A 203 -4.84 -0.84 3.95
C ALA A 203 -5.38 -1.02 5.38
N LYS A 204 -6.00 -2.17 5.69
CA LYS A 204 -6.49 -2.49 7.05
C LYS A 204 -5.34 -2.50 8.05
N LEU A 205 -4.24 -3.16 7.69
CA LEU A 205 -3.06 -3.28 8.53
C LEU A 205 -2.34 -1.93 8.70
N ALA A 206 -2.26 -1.13 7.64
CA ALA A 206 -1.71 0.23 7.74
C ALA A 206 -2.52 1.10 8.73
N ARG A 207 -3.86 1.01 8.69
CA ARG A 207 -4.72 1.68 9.66
C ARG A 207 -4.46 1.21 11.09
N GLU A 208 -4.39 -0.11 11.32
CA GLU A 208 -4.08 -0.66 12.63
C GLU A 208 -2.68 -0.29 13.14
N ALA A 209 -1.72 -0.05 12.24
CA ALA A 209 -0.38 0.42 12.56
C ALA A 209 -0.28 1.96 12.72
N GLU A 210 -1.40 2.68 12.66
CA GLU A 210 -1.47 4.15 12.70
C GLU A 210 -0.65 4.82 11.59
N MET A 211 -0.67 4.24 10.39
CA MET A 211 0.01 4.75 9.21
C MET A 211 -1.01 5.37 8.24
N ALA A 212 -0.70 6.56 7.76
CA ALA A 212 -1.41 7.17 6.64
C ALA A 212 -1.02 6.43 5.35
N LEU A 213 -2.01 5.91 4.62
CA LEU A 213 -1.77 5.15 3.39
C LEU A 213 -2.67 5.68 2.28
N GLN A 214 -2.09 5.93 1.12
CA GLN A 214 -2.82 6.12 -0.13
C GLN A 214 -2.28 5.15 -1.19
N VAL A 215 -3.18 4.54 -1.95
CA VAL A 215 -2.82 3.76 -3.13
C VAL A 215 -3.07 4.55 -4.41
N ILE A 216 -2.21 4.32 -5.38
CA ILE A 216 -2.30 4.82 -6.75
C ILE A 216 -2.44 3.58 -7.64
N CYS A 217 -3.63 3.41 -8.21
CA CYS A 217 -3.95 2.30 -9.09
C CYS A 217 -3.62 2.67 -10.53
N MET A 218 -3.01 1.75 -11.27
CA MET A 218 -2.64 1.91 -12.68
C MET A 218 -3.46 0.94 -13.51
N ALA A 219 -4.38 1.46 -14.31
CA ALA A 219 -5.22 0.64 -15.17
C ALA A 219 -4.36 -0.02 -16.25
N THR A 220 -4.42 -1.34 -16.35
CA THR A 220 -3.69 -2.13 -17.35
C THR A 220 -4.60 -2.74 -18.41
N ASP A 221 -5.89 -2.86 -18.13
CA ASP A 221 -6.86 -3.59 -18.94
C ASP A 221 -8.28 -3.21 -18.50
N TYR A 222 -9.31 -3.78 -19.14
CA TYR A 222 -10.72 -3.62 -18.75
C TYR A 222 -11.28 -4.88 -18.06
N ASP A 223 -10.44 -5.60 -17.31
CA ASP A 223 -10.78 -6.91 -16.75
C ASP A 223 -11.31 -7.83 -17.86
N CYS A 224 -12.46 -8.50 -17.68
CA CYS A 224 -13.08 -9.31 -18.73
C CYS A 224 -14.53 -8.91 -19.05
N TRP A 225 -14.97 -7.69 -18.71
CA TRP A 225 -16.33 -7.23 -19.05
C TRP A 225 -16.42 -6.58 -20.43
N HIS A 226 -15.31 -6.07 -20.95
CA HIS A 226 -15.25 -5.36 -22.22
C HIS A 226 -15.05 -6.32 -23.41
N THR A 227 -15.43 -5.91 -24.62
CA THR A 227 -15.35 -6.73 -25.84
C THR A 227 -13.99 -6.69 -26.53
N THR A 228 -13.03 -5.91 -26.00
CA THR A 228 -11.61 -6.00 -26.38
C THR A 228 -11.03 -7.33 -25.93
N GLU A 229 -9.78 -7.63 -26.33
CA GLU A 229 -9.05 -8.79 -25.82
C GLU A 229 -9.14 -8.88 -24.29
N ASP A 230 -9.39 -10.10 -23.80
CA ASP A 230 -9.50 -10.38 -22.37
C ASP A 230 -8.15 -10.13 -21.67
N VAL A 231 -8.20 -9.76 -20.38
CA VAL A 231 -6.98 -9.57 -19.60
C VAL A 231 -6.12 -10.84 -19.58
N ASP A 232 -4.85 -10.68 -19.96
CA ASP A 232 -3.81 -11.69 -19.79
C ASP A 232 -2.51 -11.07 -19.26
N VAL A 233 -1.56 -11.92 -18.88
CA VAL A 233 -0.28 -11.48 -18.30
C VAL A 233 0.54 -10.64 -19.28
N SER A 234 0.49 -10.93 -20.58
CA SER A 234 1.27 -10.22 -21.60
C SER A 234 0.77 -8.78 -21.77
N MET A 235 -0.55 -8.61 -21.81
CA MET A 235 -1.20 -7.30 -21.90
C MET A 235 -0.87 -6.43 -20.68
N VAL A 236 -0.97 -7.01 -19.48
CA VAL A 236 -0.60 -6.32 -18.23
C VAL A 236 0.85 -5.86 -18.29
N MET A 237 1.78 -6.74 -18.68
CA MET A 237 3.20 -6.40 -18.75
C MET A 237 3.51 -5.30 -19.78
N HIS A 238 2.84 -5.30 -20.94
CA HIS A 238 3.01 -4.29 -21.98
C HIS A 238 2.64 -2.90 -21.49
N TYR A 239 1.43 -2.73 -20.94
CA TYR A 239 1.00 -1.43 -20.42
C TYR A 239 1.76 -1.03 -19.16
N MET A 240 2.21 -2.00 -18.35
CA MET A 240 3.02 -1.72 -17.18
C MET A 240 4.35 -1.06 -17.53
N GLU A 241 4.99 -1.35 -18.66
CA GLU A 241 6.22 -0.65 -19.04
C GLU A 241 5.99 0.86 -19.23
N THR A 242 4.91 1.22 -19.94
CA THR A 242 4.52 2.62 -20.16
C THR A 242 4.06 3.28 -18.85
N ASN A 243 3.20 2.59 -18.09
CA ASN A 243 2.73 3.06 -16.79
C ASN A 243 3.87 3.27 -15.81
N SER A 244 4.91 2.43 -15.84
CA SER A 244 6.07 2.57 -14.96
C SER A 244 6.80 3.90 -15.14
N LYS A 245 6.83 4.46 -16.37
CA LYS A 245 7.45 5.78 -16.60
C LYS A 245 6.66 6.90 -15.93
N ASN A 246 5.33 6.90 -16.09
CA ASN A 246 4.48 7.90 -15.43
C ASN A 246 4.40 7.68 -13.92
N ALA A 247 4.39 6.43 -13.45
CA ALA A 247 4.44 6.11 -12.03
C ALA A 247 5.73 6.63 -11.37
N ARG A 248 6.89 6.49 -12.03
CA ARG A 248 8.15 7.08 -11.55
C ARG A 248 8.12 8.61 -11.47
N ARG A 249 7.55 9.28 -12.47
CA ARG A 249 7.39 10.75 -12.46
C ARG A 249 6.42 11.22 -11.38
N LEU A 250 5.29 10.54 -11.26
CA LEU A 250 4.26 10.85 -10.28
C LEU A 250 4.79 10.64 -8.87
N VAL A 251 5.41 9.49 -8.58
CA VAL A 251 5.97 9.24 -7.25
C VAL A 251 7.08 10.23 -6.90
N GLY A 252 7.96 10.60 -7.85
CA GLY A 252 8.95 11.64 -7.61
C GLY A 252 8.32 12.97 -7.21
N ALA A 253 7.33 13.45 -7.97
CA ALA A 253 6.62 14.68 -7.67
C ALA A 253 5.82 14.63 -6.35
N VAL A 254 5.25 13.47 -6.01
CA VAL A 254 4.54 13.25 -4.73
C VAL A 254 5.50 13.26 -3.56
N LEU A 255 6.66 12.62 -3.70
CA LEU A 255 7.71 12.62 -2.67
C LEU A 255 8.25 14.04 -2.45
N ASP A 256 8.50 14.81 -3.51
CA ASP A 256 8.93 16.21 -3.41
C ASP A 256 7.92 17.05 -2.61
N GLU A 257 6.62 16.84 -2.83
CA GLU A 257 5.57 17.55 -2.10
C GLU A 257 5.48 17.10 -0.63
N LEU A 258 5.45 15.79 -0.38
CA LEU A 258 5.39 15.23 0.98
C LEU A 258 6.57 15.67 1.84
N CYS A 259 7.75 15.89 1.25
CA CYS A 259 8.95 16.27 1.97
C CYS A 259 9.01 17.76 2.35
N LYS A 260 8.06 18.57 1.89
CA LYS A 260 7.95 19.96 2.34
C LYS A 260 7.58 20.00 3.82
N ARG A 261 8.16 20.99 4.52
CA ARG A 261 8.00 21.16 5.98
C ARG A 261 6.52 21.27 6.41
N GLU A 262 5.68 21.91 5.60
CA GLU A 262 4.24 22.06 5.87
C GLU A 262 3.49 20.72 5.93
N ASN A 263 4.02 19.68 5.28
CA ASN A 263 3.44 18.32 5.27
C ASN A 263 4.00 17.41 6.37
N SER A 264 4.83 17.93 7.29
CA SER A 264 5.48 17.13 8.35
C SER A 264 4.48 16.40 9.26
N ASP A 265 3.38 17.04 9.66
CA ASP A 265 2.31 16.42 10.47
C ASP A 265 1.57 15.31 9.68
N LEU A 266 1.47 15.42 8.36
CA LEU A 266 0.91 14.39 7.48
C LEU A 266 1.88 13.21 7.35
N VAL A 267 3.16 13.48 7.05
CA VAL A 267 4.21 12.47 6.87
C VAL A 267 4.40 11.62 8.12
N THR A 268 4.23 12.22 9.30
CA THR A 268 4.31 11.52 10.60
C THR A 268 2.97 10.90 11.03
N ALA A 269 1.93 11.01 10.20
CA ALA A 269 0.58 10.52 10.44
C ALA A 269 0.03 10.91 11.82
N LYS A 270 0.28 12.14 12.25
CA LYS A 270 -0.10 12.65 13.59
C LYS A 270 -1.59 12.53 13.87
N HIS A 271 -2.43 12.60 12.84
CA HIS A 271 -3.88 12.47 12.96
C HIS A 271 -4.36 11.02 13.20
N TRP A 272 -3.49 10.02 13.06
CA TRP A 272 -3.74 8.62 13.45
C TRP A 272 -3.11 8.24 14.79
N GLU A 273 -2.32 9.13 15.40
CA GLU A 273 -1.62 8.83 16.66
C GLU A 273 -2.59 8.48 17.79
N GLY A 274 -2.38 7.30 18.39
CA GLY A 274 -3.20 6.78 19.48
C GLY A 274 -4.54 6.18 19.05
N ALA A 275 -4.87 6.18 17.74
CA ALA A 275 -6.11 5.59 17.23
C ALA A 275 -6.22 4.09 17.56
N SER A 276 -5.09 3.38 17.55
CA SER A 276 -5.03 1.95 17.89
C SER A 276 -4.95 1.70 19.40
N LYS A 277 -4.32 2.60 20.17
CA LYS A 277 -4.24 2.47 21.64
C LYS A 277 -5.64 2.41 22.26
N GLY A 278 -6.52 3.34 21.88
CA GLY A 278 -7.91 3.33 22.34
C GLY A 278 -8.66 2.06 21.90
N ALA A 279 -8.54 1.70 20.62
CA ALA A 279 -9.22 0.53 20.06
C ALA A 279 -8.86 -0.77 20.81
N VAL A 280 -7.60 -0.94 21.21
CA VAL A 280 -7.13 -2.17 21.88
C VAL A 280 -7.39 -2.13 23.39
N MET A 281 -7.09 -1.00 24.05
CA MET A 281 -7.16 -0.91 25.51
C MET A 281 -8.57 -1.12 26.06
N PHE A 282 -9.61 -0.72 25.32
CA PHE A 282 -10.99 -0.83 25.78
C PHE A 282 -11.71 -2.11 25.32
N CYS A 283 -11.18 -2.84 24.34
CA CYS A 283 -11.86 -4.04 23.82
C CYS A 283 -11.55 -5.30 24.64
N THR A 284 -10.28 -5.54 24.99
CA THR A 284 -9.88 -6.68 25.84
C THR A 284 -9.49 -6.20 27.23
N LYS A 285 -10.25 -6.63 28.24
CA LYS A 285 -9.96 -6.33 29.65
C LYS A 285 -8.57 -6.84 30.05
N PRO A 286 -7.84 -6.16 30.94
CA PRO A 286 -6.48 -6.53 31.33
C PRO A 286 -6.29 -8.00 31.68
N GLU A 287 -7.23 -8.60 32.39
CA GLU A 287 -7.16 -10.00 32.87
C GLU A 287 -7.28 -11.03 31.74
N GLY A 288 -7.85 -10.63 30.59
CA GLY A 288 -8.05 -11.48 29.42
C GLY A 288 -7.02 -11.27 28.32
N ARG A 289 -6.09 -10.33 28.48
CA ARG A 289 -5.07 -10.03 27.46
C ARG A 289 -4.03 -11.14 27.45
N ASN A 290 -3.87 -11.77 26.30
CA ASN A 290 -2.82 -12.75 26.09
C ASN A 290 -1.43 -12.05 26.06
N PRO A 291 -0.46 -12.47 26.89
CA PRO A 291 0.87 -11.85 26.94
C PRO A 291 1.65 -11.93 25.63
N GLU A 292 1.55 -13.05 24.90
CA GLU A 292 2.20 -13.22 23.60
C GLU A 292 1.62 -12.28 22.55
N ALA A 293 0.30 -12.08 22.52
CA ALA A 293 -0.37 -11.13 21.64
C ALA A 293 0.05 -9.68 21.95
N LEU A 294 0.13 -9.32 23.23
CA LEU A 294 0.63 -8.02 23.67
C LEU A 294 2.06 -7.77 23.20
N LYS A 295 2.95 -8.76 23.32
CA LYS A 295 4.33 -8.65 22.84
C LYS A 295 4.42 -8.40 21.33
N LYS A 296 3.47 -8.92 20.54
CA LYS A 296 3.39 -8.61 19.10
C LYS A 296 2.96 -7.17 18.84
N VAL A 297 2.00 -6.65 19.61
CA VAL A 297 1.56 -5.25 19.47
C VAL A 297 2.64 -4.26 19.95
N GLU A 298 3.37 -4.61 21.00
CA GLU A 298 4.52 -3.84 21.49
C GLU A 298 5.61 -3.64 20.41
N TYR A 299 5.73 -4.57 19.46
CA TYR A 299 6.61 -4.40 18.31
C TYR A 299 6.20 -3.21 17.42
N LEU A 300 4.89 -3.02 17.22
CA LEU A 300 4.33 -1.90 16.43
C LEU A 300 4.36 -0.58 17.22
N PHE A 301 4.10 -0.67 18.53
CA PHE A 301 3.97 0.47 19.43
C PHE A 301 4.81 0.23 20.70
N PRO A 302 6.09 0.61 20.71
CA PRO A 302 6.87 0.55 21.95
C PRO A 302 6.24 1.43 23.04
N GLY A 303 6.13 0.90 24.25
CA GLY A 303 5.43 1.52 25.38
C GLY A 303 3.91 1.45 25.29
N PHE A 304 3.33 0.49 24.56
CA PHE A 304 1.88 0.48 24.27
C PHE A 304 1.02 0.46 25.52
N LEU A 305 1.48 -0.25 26.55
CA LEU A 305 0.81 -0.43 27.83
C LEU A 305 1.32 0.53 28.93
N GLU A 306 2.31 1.37 28.62
CA GLU A 306 2.78 2.39 29.57
C GLU A 306 1.73 3.51 29.64
N GLU A 307 1.36 3.90 30.87
CA GLU A 307 0.40 4.98 31.17
C GLU A 307 1.01 6.35 30.89
#